data_AF-A0A0F9CXE2-F1
#
_entry.id   AF-A0A0F9CXE2-F1
#
_cell.length_a   1.000
_cell.length_b   1.000
_cell.length_c   1.000
_cell.angle_alpha   90.00
_cell.angle_beta   90.00
_cell.angle_gamma   90.00
#
_symmetry.space_group_name_H-M   'P 1'
#
loop_
_entity.id
_entity.type
_entity.pdbx_description
1 polymer ?
#
loop_
_entity_poly.entity_id
_entity_poly.type
_entity_poly.pdbx_seq_one_letter_code
_entity_poly.pdbx_strand_id
1 'polypeptide(L)'
;MTPKHQVFVNEYLIDLNVTQAYIRAGYTARTARQHGYKLFHRPHIQDAIQAAQQARSERTKIDADWVLTRLAAEARADLADLYDENGGLKPITEWPLVWRQGLVGGLDVDEEFKDGEKSGQVTKIKLSDRIKRIELIGKHVDVQAFAERKEIGGIGGGPVKVEDMNTTKFALLILAALREAQEN
;
A
#
# COMPACT_ATOMS: atom_id res chain seq x y z
N MET A 1 -25.05 -7.34 -14.85
CA MET A 1 -24.49 -6.02 -14.42
C MET A 1 -24.87 -4.96 -15.44
N THR A 2 -25.10 -3.69 -15.04
CA THR A 2 -25.46 -2.62 -16.00
C THR A 2 -24.22 -1.98 -16.62
N PRO A 3 -24.30 -1.34 -17.81
CA PRO A 3 -23.16 -0.65 -18.41
C PRO A 3 -22.54 0.42 -17.49
N LYS A 4 -23.37 1.22 -16.79
CA LYS A 4 -22.87 2.22 -15.83
C LYS A 4 -22.20 1.60 -14.60
N HIS A 5 -22.63 0.43 -14.15
CA HIS A 5 -21.91 -0.30 -13.09
C HIS A 5 -20.53 -0.76 -13.58
N GLN A 6 -20.39 -1.19 -14.83
CA GLN A 6 -19.10 -1.57 -15.39
C GLN A 6 -18.14 -0.39 -15.48
N VAL A 7 -18.61 0.76 -15.98
CA VAL A 7 -17.78 1.98 -16.01
C VAL A 7 -17.37 2.38 -14.59
N PHE A 8 -18.28 2.30 -13.61
CA PHE A 8 -17.95 2.57 -12.20
C PHE A 8 -16.81 1.67 -11.69
N VAL A 9 -16.88 0.36 -11.95
CA VAL A 9 -15.82 -0.59 -11.54
C VAL A 9 -14.49 -0.23 -12.20
N ASN A 10 -14.50 0.03 -13.51
CA ASN A 10 -13.29 0.36 -14.26
C ASN A 10 -12.64 1.65 -13.74
N GLU A 11 -13.44 2.70 -13.52
CA GLU A 11 -12.96 3.98 -13.00
C GLU A 11 -12.45 3.87 -11.57
N TYR A 12 -13.10 3.07 -10.72
CA TYR A 12 -12.65 2.85 -9.35
C TYR A 12 -11.26 2.22 -9.31
N LEU A 13 -10.93 1.31 -10.24
CA LEU A 13 -9.63 0.64 -10.25
C LEU A 13 -8.45 1.52 -10.68
N ILE A 14 -8.71 2.75 -11.14
CA ILE A 14 -7.67 3.71 -11.52
C ILE A 14 -7.05 4.36 -10.27
N ASP A 15 -7.88 4.83 -9.34
CA ASP A 15 -7.45 5.65 -8.20
C ASP A 15 -8.05 5.23 -6.85
N LEU A 16 -8.83 4.14 -6.83
CA LEU A 16 -9.55 3.63 -5.67
C LEU A 16 -10.47 4.68 -5.02
N ASN A 17 -10.94 5.66 -5.79
CA ASN A 17 -11.82 6.73 -5.32
C ASN A 17 -13.27 6.48 -5.72
N VAL A 18 -14.08 6.03 -4.76
CA VAL A 18 -15.51 5.74 -4.95
C VAL A 18 -16.30 6.94 -5.48
N THR A 19 -16.03 8.14 -4.97
CA THR A 19 -16.80 9.34 -5.35
C THR A 19 -16.49 9.75 -6.79
N GLN A 20 -15.20 9.76 -7.15
CA GLN A 20 -14.76 10.11 -8.50
C GLN A 20 -15.19 9.06 -9.53
N ALA A 21 -15.08 7.77 -9.19
CA ALA A 21 -15.57 6.68 -10.03
C ALA A 21 -17.07 6.81 -10.34
N TYR A 22 -17.88 7.20 -9.35
CA TYR A 22 -19.31 7.44 -9.54
C TYR A 22 -19.59 8.60 -10.51
N ILE A 23 -18.84 9.70 -10.40
CA ILE A 23 -18.98 10.86 -11.29
C ILE A 23 -18.58 10.47 -12.72
N ARG A 24 -17.42 9.84 -12.90
CA ARG A 24 -16.89 9.44 -14.20
C ARG A 24 -17.74 8.36 -14.88
N ALA A 25 -18.43 7.52 -14.11
CA ALA A 25 -19.44 6.59 -14.61
C ALA A 25 -20.74 7.26 -15.13
N GLY A 26 -20.81 8.59 -15.12
CA GLY A 26 -21.92 9.36 -15.69
C GLY A 26 -23.13 9.43 -14.75
N TYR A 27 -22.90 9.42 -13.44
CA TYR A 27 -23.94 9.71 -12.45
C TYR A 27 -23.80 11.15 -11.91
N THR A 28 -24.86 11.65 -11.26
CA THR A 28 -24.93 13.04 -10.78
C THR A 28 -23.96 13.31 -9.63
N ALA A 29 -23.05 14.27 -9.85
CA ALA A 29 -22.04 14.68 -8.87
C ALA A 29 -22.61 15.13 -7.52
N ARG A 30 -23.76 15.82 -7.52
CA ARG A 30 -24.44 16.29 -6.29
C ARG A 30 -24.64 15.19 -5.24
N THR A 31 -24.77 13.94 -5.69
CA THR A 31 -25.09 12.80 -4.81
C THR A 31 -23.98 11.75 -4.75
N ALA A 32 -22.84 12.01 -5.38
CA ALA A 32 -21.79 11.02 -5.58
C ALA A 32 -21.25 10.43 -4.26
N ARG A 33 -21.16 11.24 -3.21
CA ARG A 33 -20.71 10.76 -1.90
C ARG A 33 -21.64 9.69 -1.31
N GLN A 34 -22.94 9.97 -1.25
CA GLN A 34 -23.92 9.07 -0.62
C GLN A 34 -24.28 7.88 -1.52
N HIS A 35 -24.62 8.14 -2.78
CA HIS A 35 -25.02 7.08 -3.71
C HIS A 35 -23.83 6.27 -4.23
N GLY A 36 -22.66 6.89 -4.39
CA GLY A 36 -21.42 6.15 -4.70
C GLY A 36 -21.05 5.17 -3.59
N TYR A 37 -21.11 5.59 -2.32
CA TYR A 37 -20.90 4.68 -1.19
C TYR A 37 -21.89 3.52 -1.19
N LYS A 38 -23.19 3.80 -1.39
CA LYS A 38 -24.22 2.74 -1.47
C LYS A 38 -23.99 1.80 -2.65
N LEU A 39 -23.58 2.31 -3.81
CA LEU A 39 -23.30 1.50 -4.99
C LEU A 39 -22.08 0.59 -4.75
N PHE A 40 -21.01 1.18 -4.20
CA PHE A 40 -19.77 0.46 -3.89
C PHE A 40 -20.02 -0.76 -2.99
N HIS A 41 -20.86 -0.62 -1.96
CA HIS A 41 -21.14 -1.71 -1.01
C HIS A 41 -22.13 -2.77 -1.52
N ARG A 42 -22.60 -2.70 -2.77
CA ARG A 42 -23.47 -3.74 -3.32
C ARG A 42 -22.64 -5.01 -3.60
N PRO A 43 -23.11 -6.21 -3.20
CA PRO A 43 -22.36 -7.45 -3.39
C PRO A 43 -21.84 -7.64 -4.82
N HIS A 44 -22.72 -7.51 -5.82
CA HIS A 44 -22.32 -7.71 -7.23
C HIS A 44 -21.30 -6.67 -7.75
N ILE A 45 -21.15 -5.52 -7.09
CA ILE A 45 -20.12 -4.53 -7.42
C ILE A 45 -18.80 -4.91 -6.77
N GLN A 46 -18.83 -5.35 -5.50
CA GLN A 46 -17.65 -5.87 -4.82
C GLN A 46 -17.08 -7.10 -5.55
N ASP A 47 -17.95 -8.04 -5.95
CA ASP A 47 -17.55 -9.23 -6.72
C ASP A 47 -16.88 -8.83 -8.05
N ALA A 48 -17.44 -7.84 -8.75
CA ALA A 48 -16.88 -7.35 -10.02
C ALA A 48 -15.53 -6.63 -9.84
N ILE A 49 -15.37 -5.86 -8.77
CA ILE A 49 -14.10 -5.21 -8.42
C ILE A 49 -13.05 -6.28 -8.12
N GLN A 50 -13.39 -7.28 -7.30
CA GLN A 50 -12.49 -8.37 -6.93
C GLN A 50 -12.06 -9.17 -8.17
N ALA A 51 -12.99 -9.56 -9.02
CA ALA A 51 -12.70 -10.28 -10.25
C ALA A 51 -11.78 -9.46 -11.19
N ALA A 52 -12.02 -8.16 -11.30
CA ALA A 52 -11.18 -7.28 -12.13
C ALA A 52 -9.78 -7.04 -11.53
N GLN A 53 -9.66 -6.95 -10.20
CA GLN A 53 -8.36 -6.91 -9.52
C GLN A 53 -7.57 -8.20 -9.73
N GLN A 54 -8.24 -9.35 -9.61
CA GLN A 54 -7.64 -10.66 -9.84
C GLN A 54 -7.18 -10.80 -11.30
N ALA A 55 -8.02 -10.47 -12.28
CA ALA A 55 -7.65 -10.50 -13.70
C ALA A 55 -6.47 -9.57 -14.02
N ARG A 56 -6.40 -8.40 -13.37
CA ARG A 56 -5.24 -7.50 -13.48
C ARG A 56 -3.97 -8.16 -12.94
N SER A 57 -4.06 -8.75 -11.75
CA SER A 57 -2.96 -9.45 -11.10
C SER A 57 -2.46 -10.63 -11.93
N GLU A 58 -3.36 -11.46 -12.45
CA GLU A 58 -3.02 -12.60 -13.33
C GLU A 58 -2.33 -12.14 -14.61
N ARG A 59 -2.82 -11.05 -15.23
CA ARG A 59 -2.22 -10.47 -16.44
C ARG A 59 -0.83 -9.89 -16.19
N THR A 60 -0.62 -9.21 -15.06
CA THR A 60 0.68 -8.57 -14.76
C THR A 60 1.64 -9.48 -14.01
N LYS A 61 1.16 -10.57 -13.41
CA LYS A 61 1.89 -11.43 -12.45
C LYS A 61 2.49 -10.62 -11.30
N ILE A 62 1.75 -9.59 -10.88
CA ILE A 62 2.14 -8.69 -9.79
C ILE A 62 0.97 -8.66 -8.82
N ASP A 63 1.19 -9.24 -7.65
CA ASP A 63 0.30 -9.23 -6.49
C ASP A 63 1.08 -8.78 -5.24
N ALA A 64 0.41 -8.82 -4.09
CA ALA A 64 1.01 -8.49 -2.81
C ALA A 64 2.21 -9.41 -2.49
N ASP A 65 2.12 -10.71 -2.79
CA ASP A 65 3.19 -11.67 -2.55
C ASP A 65 4.44 -11.36 -3.39
N TRP A 66 4.25 -11.04 -4.67
CA TRP A 66 5.32 -10.61 -5.56
C TRP A 66 6.04 -9.37 -5.02
N VAL A 67 5.28 -8.35 -4.56
CA VAL A 67 5.86 -7.12 -3.99
C VAL A 67 6.64 -7.42 -2.71
N LEU A 68 6.05 -8.18 -1.79
CA LEU A 68 6.68 -8.54 -0.51
C LEU A 68 7.94 -9.39 -0.72
N THR A 69 7.87 -10.38 -1.61
CA THR A 69 9.02 -11.21 -1.99
C THR A 69 10.15 -10.35 -2.55
N ARG A 70 9.83 -9.39 -3.44
CA ARG A 70 10.82 -8.48 -4.01
C ARG A 70 11.45 -7.56 -2.96
N LEU A 71 10.64 -6.92 -2.10
CA LEU A 71 11.13 -6.08 -1.01
C LEU A 71 12.00 -6.87 -0.02
N ALA A 72 11.62 -8.11 0.28
CA ALA A 72 12.37 -8.99 1.18
C ALA A 72 13.72 -9.40 0.57
N ALA A 73 13.78 -9.71 -0.73
CA ALA A 73 15.03 -9.98 -1.43
C ALA A 73 15.97 -8.78 -1.37
N GLU A 74 15.46 -7.58 -1.65
CA GLU A 74 16.24 -6.35 -1.56
C GLU A 74 16.68 -6.02 -0.13
N ALA A 75 15.83 -6.25 0.87
CA ALA A 75 16.17 -6.04 2.28
C ALA A 75 17.23 -7.03 2.80
N ARG A 76 17.36 -8.21 2.19
CA ARG A 76 18.31 -9.26 2.58
C ARG A 76 19.60 -9.27 1.78
N ALA A 77 19.66 -8.60 0.62
CA ALA A 77 20.83 -8.61 -0.24
C ALA A 77 22.11 -8.22 0.53
N ASP A 78 23.23 -8.88 0.22
CA ASP A 78 24.51 -8.68 0.91
C ASP A 78 25.45 -7.86 0.03
N LEU A 79 26.03 -6.80 0.58
CA LEU A 79 26.98 -5.96 -0.16
C LEU A 79 28.19 -6.77 -0.65
N ALA A 80 28.56 -7.84 0.07
CA ALA A 80 29.62 -8.77 -0.33
C ALA A 80 29.38 -9.41 -1.70
N ASP A 81 28.12 -9.48 -2.17
CA ASP A 81 27.78 -9.98 -3.51
C ASP A 81 28.53 -9.21 -4.62
N LEU A 82 28.79 -7.92 -4.39
CA LEU A 82 29.43 -7.02 -5.36
C LEU A 82 30.95 -7.15 -5.41
N TYR A 83 31.57 -7.84 -4.45
CA TYR A 83 33.02 -7.89 -4.31
C TYR A 83 33.57 -9.28 -4.62
N ASP A 84 34.75 -9.33 -5.23
CA ASP A 84 35.53 -10.55 -5.44
C ASP A 84 36.30 -10.95 -4.16
N GLU A 85 37.01 -12.08 -4.22
CA GLU A 85 37.80 -12.63 -3.11
C GLU A 85 38.95 -11.73 -2.64
N ASN A 86 39.38 -10.78 -3.48
CA ASN A 86 40.45 -9.84 -3.19
C ASN A 86 39.92 -8.48 -2.69
N GLY A 87 38.60 -8.35 -2.52
CA GLY A 87 37.94 -7.10 -2.13
C GLY A 87 37.82 -6.09 -3.27
N GLY A 88 38.06 -6.51 -4.51
CA GLY A 88 37.80 -5.73 -5.72
C GLY A 88 36.32 -5.74 -6.08
N LEU A 89 35.83 -4.65 -6.67
CA LEU A 89 34.44 -4.60 -7.15
C LEU A 89 34.31 -5.43 -8.43
N LYS A 90 33.41 -6.41 -8.42
CA LYS A 90 33.10 -7.23 -9.61
C LYS A 90 32.55 -6.37 -10.75
N PRO A 91 32.72 -6.78 -12.01
CA PRO A 91 32.02 -6.14 -13.12
C PRO A 91 30.49 -6.30 -12.97
N ILE A 92 29.73 -5.30 -13.44
CA ILE A 92 28.27 -5.25 -13.31
C ILE A 92 27.59 -6.51 -13.89
N THR A 93 28.20 -7.13 -14.90
CA THR A 93 27.72 -8.39 -15.51
C THR A 93 27.65 -9.55 -14.52
N GLU A 94 28.47 -9.53 -13.48
CA GLU A 94 28.52 -10.55 -12.44
C GLU A 94 27.63 -10.22 -11.24
N TRP A 95 27.05 -9.02 -11.19
CA TRP A 95 26.19 -8.64 -10.07
C TRP A 95 24.87 -9.43 -10.10
N PRO A 96 24.45 -9.98 -8.95
CA PRO A 96 23.12 -10.58 -8.84
C PRO A 96 22.04 -9.59 -9.27
N LEU A 97 20.96 -10.12 -9.85
CA LEU A 97 19.92 -9.30 -10.48
C LEU A 97 19.28 -8.28 -9.52
N VAL A 98 19.19 -8.62 -8.22
CA VAL A 98 18.64 -7.74 -7.18
C VAL A 98 19.40 -6.40 -7.09
N TRP A 99 20.73 -6.43 -7.29
CA TRP A 99 21.58 -5.24 -7.28
C TRP A 99 21.37 -4.36 -8.52
N ARG A 100 21.18 -4.99 -9.68
CA ARG A 100 20.98 -4.31 -10.97
C ARG A 100 19.60 -3.69 -11.17
N GLN A 101 18.60 -4.13 -10.42
CA GLN A 101 17.19 -3.78 -10.66
C GLN A 101 16.54 -2.92 -9.56
N GLY A 102 17.27 -2.45 -8.55
CA GLY A 102 16.65 -1.57 -7.55
C GLY A 102 17.49 -1.16 -6.35
N LEU A 103 18.57 -1.89 -6.04
CA LEU A 103 19.39 -1.54 -4.88
C LEU A 103 20.36 -0.38 -5.14
N VAL A 104 20.88 -0.26 -6.36
CA VAL A 104 21.79 0.81 -6.75
C VAL A 104 20.99 2.04 -7.21
N GLY A 105 21.11 3.14 -6.47
CA GLY A 105 20.49 4.43 -6.76
C GLY A 105 21.40 5.40 -7.52
N GLY A 106 22.68 5.06 -7.70
CA GLY A 106 23.65 5.86 -8.44
C GLY A 106 25.04 5.23 -8.41
N LEU A 107 25.84 5.51 -9.43
CA LEU A 107 27.20 5.01 -9.57
C LEU A 107 28.05 6.12 -10.17
N ASP A 108 29.03 6.59 -9.39
CA ASP A 108 30.01 7.58 -9.84
C ASP A 108 31.33 6.85 -10.10
N VAL A 109 31.88 7.01 -11.31
CA VAL A 109 33.17 6.44 -11.71
C VAL A 109 34.14 7.57 -11.97
N ASP A 110 35.20 7.61 -11.17
CA ASP A 110 36.34 8.48 -11.39
C ASP A 110 37.50 7.62 -11.92
N GLU A 111 37.93 7.90 -13.15
CA GLU A 111 39.09 7.24 -13.75
C GLU A 111 40.33 8.10 -13.55
N GLU A 112 41.39 7.50 -13.03
CA GLU A 112 42.67 8.15 -12.84
C GLU A 112 43.61 7.77 -13.99
N PHE A 113 44.28 8.78 -14.54
CA PHE A 113 45.26 8.62 -15.62
C PHE A 113 46.61 9.15 -15.16
N LYS A 114 47.68 8.42 -15.50
CA LYS A 114 49.07 8.83 -15.30
C LYS A 114 49.81 8.65 -16.61
N ASP A 115 50.50 9.71 -17.06
CA ASP A 115 51.26 9.72 -18.31
C ASP A 115 50.46 9.31 -19.57
N GLY A 116 49.14 9.56 -19.57
CA GLY A 116 48.24 9.21 -20.67
C GLY A 116 47.70 7.78 -20.61
N GLU A 117 48.12 6.97 -19.64
CA GLU A 117 47.61 5.62 -19.40
C GLU A 117 46.68 5.58 -18.18
N LYS A 118 45.64 4.74 -18.22
CA LYS A 118 44.72 4.57 -17.07
C LYS A 118 45.47 3.91 -15.92
N SER A 119 45.64 4.64 -14.81
CA SER A 119 46.39 4.20 -13.63
C SER A 119 45.49 3.71 -12.49
N GLY A 120 44.21 4.05 -12.49
CA GLY A 120 43.29 3.67 -11.43
C GLY A 120 41.84 3.99 -11.74
N GLN A 121 40.94 3.51 -10.87
CA GLN A 121 39.52 3.85 -10.94
C GLN A 121 38.94 3.81 -9.52
N VAL A 122 38.27 4.88 -9.12
CA VAL A 122 37.45 4.94 -7.91
C VAL A 122 35.99 4.81 -8.34
N THR A 123 35.27 3.85 -7.74
CA THR A 123 33.84 3.67 -8.00
C THR A 123 33.06 3.88 -6.71
N LYS A 124 32.17 4.87 -6.70
CA LYS A 124 31.28 5.16 -5.58
C LYS A 124 29.88 4.67 -5.90
N ILE A 125 29.37 3.75 -5.10
CA ILE A 125 28.03 3.18 -5.27
C ILE A 125 27.09 3.81 -4.25
N LYS A 126 26.04 4.48 -4.74
CA LYS A 126 24.95 4.98 -3.91
C LYS A 126 23.90 3.91 -3.77
N LEU A 127 23.67 3.44 -2.55
CA LEU A 127 22.63 2.46 -2.25
C LEU A 127 21.30 3.13 -1.92
N SER A 128 20.23 2.44 -2.28
CA SER A 128 18.87 2.80 -1.89
C SER A 128 18.60 2.41 -0.44
N ASP A 129 17.62 3.06 0.18
CA ASP A 129 17.34 2.94 1.61
C ASP A 129 16.80 1.54 1.98
N ARG A 130 17.60 0.76 2.73
CA ARG A 130 17.20 -0.56 3.24
C ARG A 130 16.12 -0.48 4.30
N ILE A 131 16.17 0.54 5.17
CA ILE A 131 15.19 0.73 6.26
C ILE A 131 13.82 0.98 5.65
N LYS A 132 13.75 1.76 4.55
CA LYS A 132 12.48 2.01 3.87
C LYS A 132 11.78 0.74 3.40
N ARG A 133 12.53 -0.29 2.99
CA ARG A 133 11.95 -1.57 2.55
C ARG A 133 11.35 -2.35 3.71
N ILE A 134 12.06 -2.41 4.84
CA ILE A 134 11.56 -3.04 6.07
C ILE A 134 10.32 -2.30 6.56
N GLU A 135 10.31 -0.97 6.50
CA GLU A 135 9.16 -0.14 6.81
C GLU A 135 7.95 -0.49 5.92
N LEU A 136 8.13 -0.57 4.61
CA LEU A 136 7.07 -0.92 3.65
C LEU A 136 6.54 -2.35 3.87
N ILE A 137 7.43 -3.32 4.12
CA ILE A 137 7.03 -4.69 4.47
C ILE A 137 6.19 -4.68 5.74
N GLY A 138 6.65 -4.03 6.82
CA GLY A 138 5.92 -4.02 8.08
C GLY A 138 4.61 -3.22 8.04
N LYS A 139 4.47 -2.27 7.12
CA LYS A 139 3.21 -1.52 6.88
C LYS A 139 2.21 -2.26 5.99
N HIS A 140 2.59 -3.37 5.36
CA HIS A 140 1.68 -4.17 4.55
C HIS A 140 0.48 -4.65 5.39
N VAL A 141 -0.72 -4.66 4.78
CA VAL A 141 -1.98 -4.93 5.48
C VAL A 141 -2.07 -6.32 6.10
N ASP A 142 -1.32 -7.30 5.59
CA ASP A 142 -1.27 -8.64 6.18
C ASP A 142 -0.10 -8.82 7.17
N VAL A 143 0.94 -7.98 7.09
CA VAL A 143 2.11 -8.07 7.97
C VAL A 143 1.91 -7.27 9.24
N GLN A 144 1.48 -6.01 9.11
CA GLN A 144 1.10 -5.10 10.20
C GLN A 144 2.11 -5.01 11.38
N ALA A 145 3.40 -5.21 11.14
CA ALA A 145 4.42 -5.27 12.18
C ALA A 145 4.55 -3.96 12.98
N PHE A 146 4.11 -2.83 12.41
CA PHE A 146 4.14 -1.50 13.04
C PHE A 146 2.75 -0.95 13.37
N ALA A 147 1.69 -1.76 13.28
CA ALA A 147 0.35 -1.28 13.57
C ALA A 147 0.20 -0.98 15.08
N GLU A 148 -0.24 0.23 15.39
CA GLU A 148 -0.67 0.58 16.75
C GLU A 148 -1.96 -0.18 17.07
N ARG A 149 -1.89 -1.13 18.01
CA ARG A 149 -3.10 -1.78 18.51
C ARG A 149 -3.87 -0.78 19.36
N LYS A 150 -4.99 -0.30 18.85
CA LYS A 150 -5.99 0.40 19.66
C LYS A 150 -6.89 -0.65 20.29
N GLU A 151 -6.71 -0.88 21.59
CA GLU A 151 -7.71 -1.60 22.37
C GLU A 151 -8.96 -0.74 22.47
N ILE A 152 -10.06 -1.22 21.88
CA ILE A 152 -11.37 -0.62 22.10
C ILE A 152 -11.87 -1.19 23.42
N GLY A 153 -11.62 -0.47 24.51
CA GLY A 153 -12.22 -0.72 25.82
C GLY A 153 -13.58 -0.03 25.95
N GLY A 154 -14.48 -0.60 26.73
CA GLY A 154 -15.66 0.09 27.23
C GLY A 154 -15.29 1.28 28.13
N ILE A 155 -16.28 2.11 28.45
CA ILE A 155 -16.10 3.28 29.33
C ILE A 155 -15.38 2.85 30.62
N GLY A 156 -14.27 3.51 30.95
CA GLY A 156 -13.45 3.20 32.13
C GLY A 156 -12.50 2.00 31.99
N GLY A 157 -12.26 1.49 30.77
CA GLY A 157 -11.36 0.36 30.53
C GLY A 157 -12.00 -1.02 30.77
N GLY A 158 -13.31 -1.06 31.04
CA GLY A 158 -14.07 -2.31 31.15
C GLY A 158 -14.32 -2.98 29.79
N PRO A 159 -14.89 -4.19 29.76
CA PRO A 159 -15.28 -4.85 28.52
C PRO A 159 -16.29 -3.99 27.73
N VAL A 160 -16.18 -4.00 26.40
CA VAL A 160 -17.16 -3.34 25.51
C VAL A 160 -18.51 -3.99 25.72
N LYS A 161 -19.45 -3.25 26.33
CA LYS A 161 -20.84 -3.67 26.44
C LYS A 161 -21.50 -3.50 25.08
N VAL A 162 -21.74 -4.61 24.39
CA VAL A 162 -22.58 -4.63 23.21
C VAL A 162 -24.02 -4.81 23.69
N GLU A 163 -24.80 -3.72 23.68
CA GLU A 163 -26.24 -3.81 23.92
C GLU A 163 -26.97 -3.78 22.57
N ASP A 164 -27.95 -4.67 22.41
CA ASP A 164 -28.84 -4.65 21.25
C ASP A 164 -29.68 -3.36 21.26
N MET A 165 -29.34 -2.46 20.35
CA MET A 165 -29.99 -1.16 20.21
C MET A 165 -31.16 -1.29 19.23
N ASN A 166 -32.39 -1.32 19.74
CA ASN A 166 -33.57 -1.17 18.91
C ASN A 166 -34.01 0.31 18.83
N THR A 167 -34.84 0.64 17.84
CA THR A 167 -35.27 2.02 17.54
C THR A 167 -35.94 2.69 18.74
N THR A 168 -36.69 1.93 19.54
CA THR A 168 -37.37 2.42 20.75
C THR A 168 -36.39 2.79 21.85
N LYS A 169 -35.38 1.94 22.09
CA LYS A 169 -34.35 2.18 23.11
C LYS A 169 -33.47 3.37 22.76
N PHE A 170 -33.16 3.54 21.47
CA PHE A 170 -32.41 4.69 20.97
C PHE A 170 -33.19 6.02 21.13
N ALA A 171 -34.49 6.02 20.81
CA ALA A 171 -35.34 7.19 20.97
C ALA A 171 -35.47 7.63 22.44
N LEU A 172 -35.58 6.67 23.36
CA LEU A 172 -35.64 6.95 24.80
C LEU A 172 -34.32 7.54 25.34
N LEU A 173 -33.17 7.04 24.87
CA LEU A 173 -31.85 7.58 25.23
C LEU A 173 -31.67 9.02 24.77
N ILE A 174 -32.12 9.35 23.55
CA ILE A 174 -32.07 10.72 23.03
C ILE A 174 -32.97 11.65 23.85
N LEU A 175 -34.20 11.22 24.18
CA LEU A 175 -35.12 12.00 25.00
C LEU A 175 -34.56 12.27 26.40
N ALA A 176 -33.91 11.27 27.02
CA ALA A 176 -33.28 11.43 28.32
C ALA A 176 -32.11 12.43 28.28
N ALA A 177 -31.22 12.31 27.28
CA ALA A 177 -30.09 13.23 27.12
C ALA A 177 -30.52 14.67 26.81
N LEU A 178 -31.59 14.84 26.01
CA LEU A 178 -32.16 16.16 25.74
C LEU A 178 -32.76 16.78 26.99
N ARG A 179 -33.37 15.99 27.87
CA ARG A 179 -33.93 16.46 29.13
C ARG A 179 -32.85 16.93 30.11
N GLU A 180 -31.77 16.15 30.28
CA GLU A 180 -30.61 16.55 31.10
C GLU A 180 -29.94 17.82 30.58
N ALA A 181 -29.92 18.03 29.26
CA ALA A 181 -29.40 19.25 28.64
C ALA A 181 -30.31 20.48 28.81
N GLN A 182 -31.58 20.30 29.23
CA GLN A 182 -32.48 21.42 29.57
C GLN A 182 -32.51 21.74 31.06
N GLU A 183 -32.00 20.84 31.90
CA GLU A 183 -31.94 21.00 33.36
C GLU A 183 -30.57 21.56 33.84
N ASN A 184 -29.61 21.77 32.92
CA ASN A 184 -28.34 22.49 33.13
C ASN A 184 -28.29 23.80 32.33
#